data_AF-A0A8J4FU43-F1
#
_entry.id   AF-A0A8J4FU43-F1
#
_cell.length_a   1.000
_cell.length_b   1.000
_cell.length_c   1.000
_cell.angle_alpha   90.00
_cell.angle_beta   90.00
_cell.angle_gamma   90.00
#
_symmetry.space_group_name_H-M   'P 1'
#
loop_
_entity.id
_entity.type
_entity.pdbx_description
1 polymer ?
#
loop_
_entity_poly.entity_id
_entity_poly.type
_entity_poly.pdbx_seq_one_letter_code
_entity_poly.pdbx_strand_id
1 'polypeptide(L)'
;MGVCEYVNLPRASLLDIFTCPFGHCAAPSIWPCSWIFRTHTNMTPSGEAVVKVHCVPVAKRVGFQMPVCNPLRIAEIMRLLISLGKLSQDCGFTDLIPRMWLAPVLGVVPGVGYPIDWWGLWMEYVEGISLENFLYHGIPRRQPLETVADMFNNRLNKTRVVRAAIFDLLTSQCDRHAQNLFLQEDGNLKLIDNESCLQHMWRHCGFDSVFVPTTQKQEIVRLANHYVNKLPTSTGQPQIPRFDADPQLLLDYRCYLPEGQEQIGTQYPPQIDKCLRHIASMTPEEVMQMRWWRT
;
A
#
# COMPACT_ATOMS: atom_id res chain seq x y z
N MET A 1 29.43 -31.18 28.78
CA MET A 1 30.39 -30.05 28.69
C MET A 1 30.38 -29.54 27.26
N GLY A 2 29.92 -28.35 26.88
CA GLY A 2 28.98 -27.38 27.42
C GLY A 2 28.34 -26.72 26.19
N VAL A 3 27.01 -26.77 26.06
CA VAL A 3 26.08 -25.63 26.01
C VAL A 3 26.67 -24.32 25.47
N CYS A 4 26.26 -23.96 24.26
CA CYS A 4 25.94 -22.59 23.88
C CYS A 4 24.49 -22.58 23.37
N GLU A 5 23.57 -22.28 24.28
CA GLU A 5 22.26 -21.72 23.97
C GLU A 5 22.47 -20.34 23.33
N TYR A 6 21.87 -20.09 22.18
CA TYR A 6 21.55 -18.75 21.72
C TYR A 6 20.11 -18.75 21.20
N VAL A 7 19.23 -18.40 22.14
CA VAL A 7 17.97 -17.64 22.03
C VAL A 7 17.27 -17.68 20.67
N ASN A 8 16.11 -18.35 20.68
CA ASN A 8 15.10 -18.35 19.62
C ASN A 8 14.75 -16.94 19.13
N LEU A 9 15.18 -16.60 17.92
CA LEU A 9 14.48 -15.66 17.05
C LEU A 9 13.80 -16.47 15.93
N PRO A 10 12.63 -16.04 15.43
CA PRO A 10 11.81 -16.87 14.56
C PRO A 10 12.46 -16.94 13.18
N ARG A 11 12.97 -18.13 12.83
CA ARG A 11 13.50 -18.43 11.49
C ARG A 11 12.31 -18.63 10.56
N ALA A 12 12.26 -17.89 9.47
CA ALA A 12 11.23 -18.07 8.46
C ALA A 12 11.82 -18.67 7.18
N SER A 13 11.20 -19.73 6.69
CA SER A 13 11.46 -20.30 5.37
C SER A 13 10.64 -19.56 4.31
N LEU A 14 11.29 -19.00 3.28
CA LEU A 14 10.60 -18.33 2.17
C LEU A 14 9.74 -19.35 1.39
N LEU A 15 8.43 -19.12 1.31
CA LEU A 15 7.49 -19.92 0.52
C LEU A 15 6.72 -18.98 -0.40
N ASP A 16 6.70 -19.31 -1.70
CA ASP A 16 6.01 -18.60 -2.77
C ASP A 16 6.49 -17.17 -3.11
N ILE A 17 6.71 -16.97 -4.41
CA ILE A 17 7.00 -15.67 -5.02
C ILE A 17 5.68 -15.04 -5.44
N PHE A 18 5.34 -13.89 -4.87
CA PHE A 18 4.33 -13.02 -5.45
C PHE A 18 4.98 -12.17 -6.52
N THR A 19 4.85 -12.57 -7.79
CA THR A 19 5.07 -11.63 -8.88
C THR A 19 3.87 -10.71 -8.95
N CYS A 20 3.96 -9.48 -8.41
CA CYS A 20 3.09 -8.41 -8.89
C CYS A 20 3.33 -8.28 -10.41
N PRO A 21 2.34 -8.55 -11.26
CA PRO A 21 2.54 -8.55 -12.71
C PRO A 21 2.86 -7.16 -13.29
N PHE A 22 2.78 -6.10 -12.47
CA PHE A 22 2.90 -4.71 -12.92
C PHE A 22 3.91 -3.86 -12.15
N GLY A 23 4.86 -4.47 -11.44
CA GLY A 23 6.08 -3.75 -11.06
C GLY A 23 6.86 -3.38 -12.34
N HIS A 24 6.59 -2.20 -12.91
CA HIS A 24 7.38 -1.62 -13.99
C HIS A 24 8.80 -1.32 -13.45
N CYS A 25 9.68 -2.33 -13.48
CA CYS A 25 11.13 -2.10 -13.60
C CYS A 25 11.44 -1.84 -15.09
N ALA A 26 10.75 -0.87 -15.72
CA ALA A 26 10.91 -0.52 -17.13
C ALA A 26 11.38 0.94 -17.24
N ALA A 27 12.49 1.13 -17.97
CA ALA A 27 13.33 2.35 -18.03
C ALA A 27 14.13 2.58 -16.72
N PRO A 28 15.12 3.50 -16.64
CA PRO A 28 15.97 3.67 -15.45
C PRO A 28 15.14 4.30 -14.33
N SER A 29 14.24 3.50 -13.76
CA SER A 29 13.32 3.87 -12.71
C SER A 29 14.08 3.84 -11.40
N ILE A 30 14.10 5.00 -10.73
CA ILE A 30 14.72 5.30 -9.43
C ILE A 30 14.09 4.48 -8.27
N TRP A 31 13.14 3.59 -8.56
CA TRP A 31 12.48 2.73 -7.58
C TRP A 31 13.30 1.46 -7.31
N PRO A 32 13.54 1.11 -6.04
CA PRO A 32 14.25 -0.11 -5.72
C PRO A 32 13.40 -1.32 -6.09
N CYS A 33 13.77 -2.04 -7.16
CA CYS A 33 13.19 -3.34 -7.46
C CYS A 33 13.37 -4.23 -6.21
N SER A 34 12.27 -4.61 -5.59
CA SER A 34 12.21 -5.37 -4.35
C SER A 34 11.52 -6.69 -4.59
N TRP A 35 12.01 -7.76 -4.01
CA TRP A 35 11.35 -9.06 -4.02
C TRP A 35 10.34 -9.14 -2.88
N ILE A 36 9.20 -9.77 -3.13
CA ILE A 36 8.13 -9.93 -2.15
C ILE A 36 7.88 -11.43 -1.99
N PHE A 37 7.97 -11.90 -0.75
CA PHE A 37 7.81 -13.30 -0.40
C PHE A 37 6.73 -13.46 0.65
N ARG A 38 5.97 -14.55 0.59
CA ARG A 38 5.16 -15.00 1.73
C ARG A 38 6.03 -15.90 2.61
N THR A 39 5.77 -15.90 3.91
CA THR A 39 6.51 -16.75 4.83
C THR A 39 5.76 -16.95 6.14
N HIS A 40 6.14 -17.97 6.90
CA HIS A 40 5.60 -18.23 8.21
C HIS A 40 6.34 -17.43 9.28
N THR A 41 5.63 -16.94 10.28
CA THR A 41 6.21 -16.24 11.41
C THR A 41 5.35 -16.43 12.66
N ASN A 42 5.97 -16.40 13.84
CA ASN A 42 5.23 -16.34 15.11
C ASN A 42 4.91 -14.88 15.53
N MET A 43 5.34 -13.90 14.73
CA MET A 43 5.17 -12.49 15.06
C MET A 43 3.73 -12.02 14.84
N THR A 44 2.96 -12.69 13.98
CA THR A 44 1.57 -12.33 13.60
C THR A 44 0.57 -13.38 14.11
N PRO A 45 -0.69 -12.99 14.40
CA PRO A 45 -1.72 -13.94 14.82
C PRO A 45 -2.05 -15.01 13.76
N SER A 46 -1.95 -14.67 12.47
CA SER A 46 -2.19 -15.60 11.36
C SER A 46 -1.11 -16.66 11.20
N GLY A 47 0.06 -16.49 11.85
CA GLY A 47 1.22 -17.34 11.61
C GLY A 47 1.94 -17.03 10.30
N GLU A 48 1.52 -15.97 9.58
CA GLU A 48 2.01 -15.62 8.25
C GLU A 48 2.39 -14.14 8.11
N ALA A 49 3.37 -13.89 7.26
CA ALA A 49 3.85 -12.57 6.91
C ALA A 49 4.19 -12.47 5.42
N VAL A 50 4.26 -11.23 4.97
CA VAL A 50 4.87 -10.85 3.69
C VAL A 50 6.18 -10.15 3.98
N VAL A 51 7.24 -10.50 3.26
CA VAL A 51 8.57 -9.90 3.40
C VAL A 51 8.98 -9.25 2.11
N LYS A 52 9.24 -7.95 2.16
CA LYS A 52 9.81 -7.15 1.08
C LYS A 52 11.31 -7.06 1.27
N VAL A 53 12.07 -7.66 0.35
CA VAL A 53 13.53 -7.68 0.34
C VAL A 53 14.04 -6.81 -0.79
N HIS A 54 14.87 -5.83 -0.46
CA HIS A 54 15.48 -4.95 -1.45
C HIS A 54 16.91 -5.41 -1.76
N CYS A 55 17.50 -4.86 -2.84
CA CYS A 55 18.89 -5.12 -3.25
C CYS A 55 19.24 -6.56 -3.60
N VAL A 56 18.26 -7.38 -3.98
CA VAL A 56 18.56 -8.71 -4.54
C VAL A 56 19.12 -8.51 -5.97
N PRO A 57 20.37 -8.89 -6.27
CA PRO A 57 21.03 -8.65 -7.56
C PRO A 57 20.57 -9.67 -8.62
N VAL A 58 19.27 -9.91 -8.67
CA VAL A 58 18.62 -10.87 -9.57
C VAL A 58 17.42 -10.17 -10.16
N ALA A 59 17.32 -10.20 -11.49
CA ALA A 59 16.16 -9.70 -12.20
C ALA A 59 14.94 -10.60 -11.92
N LYS A 60 13.77 -9.99 -11.68
CA LYS A 60 12.51 -10.71 -11.48
C LYS A 60 12.02 -11.45 -12.73
N ARG A 61 12.48 -11.03 -13.91
CA ARG A 61 12.07 -11.56 -15.21
C ARG A 61 13.30 -11.85 -16.04
N VAL A 62 13.28 -12.96 -16.76
CA VAL A 62 14.34 -13.32 -17.72
C VAL A 62 14.45 -12.21 -18.77
N GLY A 63 15.67 -11.76 -19.03
CA GLY A 63 15.96 -10.71 -20.02
C GLY A 63 15.80 -9.26 -19.53
N PHE A 64 15.41 -9.03 -18.27
CA PHE A 64 15.36 -7.69 -17.69
C PHE A 64 16.70 -7.30 -17.06
N GLN A 65 16.96 -5.99 -17.00
CA GLN A 65 18.18 -5.44 -16.39
C GLN A 65 18.24 -5.80 -14.90
N MET A 66 19.44 -6.16 -14.43
CA MET A 66 19.67 -6.35 -12.99
C MET A 66 19.42 -5.02 -12.25
N PRO A 67 18.69 -5.06 -11.13
CA PRO A 67 18.37 -3.85 -10.40
C PRO A 67 19.63 -3.24 -9.77
N VAL A 68 19.75 -1.90 -9.85
CA VAL A 68 20.79 -1.16 -9.15
C VAL A 68 20.33 -0.92 -7.71
N CYS A 69 21.15 -1.32 -6.76
CA CYS A 69 20.89 -1.13 -5.34
C CYS A 69 21.39 0.25 -4.88
N ASN A 70 20.54 1.00 -4.18
CA ASN A 70 20.95 2.17 -3.39
C ASN A 70 20.60 1.91 -1.91
N PRO A 71 21.55 1.42 -1.10
CA PRO A 71 21.29 1.05 0.29
C PRO A 71 20.80 2.21 1.15
N LEU A 72 21.30 3.43 0.93
CA LEU A 72 20.89 4.62 1.68
C LEU A 72 19.41 4.93 1.43
N ARG A 73 19.01 4.94 0.16
CA ARG A 73 17.61 5.16 -0.23
C ARG A 73 16.67 4.09 0.33
N ILE A 74 17.12 2.84 0.38
CA ILE A 74 16.32 1.74 0.93
C ILE A 74 16.18 1.86 2.45
N ALA A 75 17.25 2.25 3.15
CA ALA A 75 17.16 2.52 4.58
C ALA A 75 16.19 3.67 4.88
N GLU A 76 16.16 4.72 4.06
CA GLU A 76 15.15 5.80 4.14
C GLU A 76 13.72 5.27 3.97
N ILE A 77 13.46 4.47 2.92
CA ILE A 77 12.14 3.87 2.68
C ILE A 77 11.70 2.98 3.84
N MET A 78 12.61 2.13 4.34
CA MET A 78 12.31 1.23 5.45
C MET A 78 11.98 2.01 6.71
N ARG A 79 12.77 3.04 7.06
CA ARG A 79 12.46 3.92 8.20
C ARG A 79 11.13 4.63 8.05
N LEU A 80 10.83 5.14 6.85
CA LEU A 80 9.54 5.77 6.54
C LEU A 80 8.39 4.78 6.79
N LEU A 81 8.44 3.58 6.24
CA LEU A 81 7.37 2.60 6.38
C LEU A 81 7.20 2.11 7.82
N ILE A 82 8.28 1.91 8.57
CA ILE A 82 8.20 1.62 10.01
C ILE A 82 7.60 2.80 10.79
N SER A 83 7.96 4.03 10.43
CA SER A 83 7.38 5.26 11.00
C SER A 83 5.87 5.32 10.77
N LEU A 84 5.42 5.05 9.54
CA LEU A 84 4.01 4.95 9.19
C LEU A 84 3.30 3.85 9.98
N GLY A 85 3.95 2.71 10.18
CA GLY A 85 3.41 1.62 10.99
C GLY A 85 3.16 2.03 12.44
N LYS A 86 4.03 2.86 13.02
CA LYS A 86 3.87 3.41 14.37
C LYS A 86 2.83 4.52 14.42
N LEU A 87 2.87 5.47 13.48
CA LEU A 87 1.83 6.49 13.30
C LEU A 87 0.44 5.84 13.21
N SER A 88 0.32 4.76 12.45
CA SER A 88 -0.93 4.01 12.30
C SER A 88 -1.38 3.37 13.61
N GLN A 89 -0.47 2.92 14.46
CA GLN A 89 -0.82 2.39 15.79
C GLN A 89 -1.31 3.50 16.71
N ASP A 90 -0.56 4.59 16.80
CA ASP A 90 -0.85 5.69 17.72
C ASP A 90 -2.16 6.40 17.35
N CYS A 91 -2.42 6.59 16.05
CA CYS A 91 -3.61 7.28 15.54
C CYS A 91 -4.80 6.36 15.33
N GLY A 92 -4.67 5.05 15.59
CA GLY A 92 -5.77 4.11 15.50
C GLY A 92 -6.18 3.81 14.06
N PHE A 93 -5.22 3.46 13.21
CA PHE A 93 -5.40 2.98 11.84
C PHE A 93 -4.93 1.52 11.68
N THR A 94 -4.73 0.77 12.76
CA THR A 94 -4.22 -0.62 12.74
C THR A 94 -5.13 -1.60 11.99
N ASP A 95 -6.42 -1.29 11.88
CA ASP A 95 -7.36 -2.06 11.08
C ASP A 95 -7.25 -1.76 9.58
N LEU A 96 -6.67 -0.62 9.18
CA LEU A 96 -6.44 -0.26 7.77
C LEU A 96 -5.03 -0.59 7.29
N ILE A 97 -4.02 -0.29 8.11
CA ILE A 97 -2.61 -0.40 7.75
C ILE A 97 -2.04 -1.68 8.34
N PRO A 98 -1.48 -2.58 7.51
CA PRO A 98 -0.82 -3.78 8.02
C PRO A 98 0.33 -3.40 8.95
N ARG A 99 0.50 -4.15 10.04
CA ARG A 99 1.64 -3.92 10.93
C ARG A 99 2.94 -4.28 10.19
N MET A 100 3.97 -3.46 10.38
CA MET A 100 5.27 -3.63 9.72
C MET A 100 6.40 -3.67 10.77
N TRP A 101 7.44 -4.43 10.48
CA TRP A 101 8.65 -4.52 11.31
C TRP A 101 9.88 -4.85 10.46
N LEU A 102 11.06 -4.59 11.01
CA LEU A 102 12.32 -5.02 10.39
C LEU A 102 12.80 -6.29 11.10
N ALA A 103 13.23 -7.28 10.32
CA ALA A 103 13.88 -8.47 10.83
C ALA A 103 14.82 -9.07 9.76
N PRO A 104 15.87 -9.81 10.17
CA PRO A 104 16.74 -10.50 9.24
C PRO A 104 15.98 -11.56 8.43
N VAL A 105 16.38 -11.72 7.17
CA VAL A 105 15.87 -12.73 6.24
C VAL A 105 17.01 -13.65 5.89
N LEU A 106 16.84 -14.93 6.20
CA LEU A 106 17.76 -15.99 5.80
C LEU A 106 17.00 -16.96 4.90
N GLY A 107 17.37 -17.03 3.62
CA GLY A 107 16.67 -17.89 2.68
C GLY A 107 17.30 -17.95 1.31
N VAL A 108 16.61 -18.61 0.37
CA VAL A 108 17.05 -18.73 -1.01
C VAL A 108 15.90 -18.30 -1.92
N VAL A 109 16.18 -17.44 -2.89
CA VAL A 109 15.20 -17.00 -3.89
C VAL A 109 14.72 -18.21 -4.70
N PRO A 110 13.43 -18.57 -4.65
CA PRO A 110 12.92 -19.74 -5.37
C PRO A 110 13.13 -19.62 -6.89
N GLY A 111 13.43 -20.73 -7.55
CA GLY A 111 13.68 -20.78 -9.01
C GLY A 111 15.01 -20.17 -9.48
N VAL A 112 15.68 -19.36 -8.66
CA VAL A 112 16.96 -18.73 -9.00
C VAL A 112 18.11 -19.35 -8.20
N GLY A 113 17.87 -19.74 -6.94
CA GLY A 113 18.91 -20.29 -6.08
C GLY A 113 19.81 -19.23 -5.43
N TYR A 114 19.45 -17.95 -5.50
CA TYR A 114 20.24 -16.86 -4.91
C TYR A 114 20.03 -16.79 -3.39
N PRO A 115 21.07 -16.90 -2.55
CA PRO A 115 20.92 -16.80 -1.10
C PRO A 115 20.72 -15.35 -0.66
N ILE A 116 19.83 -15.16 0.32
CA ILE A 116 19.56 -13.89 0.99
C ILE A 116 19.93 -14.07 2.46
N ASP A 117 20.75 -13.16 2.99
CA ASP A 117 21.13 -13.08 4.41
C ASP A 117 21.28 -11.60 4.83
N TRP A 118 20.16 -10.87 4.87
CA TRP A 118 20.12 -9.47 5.32
C TRP A 118 18.72 -9.03 5.74
N TRP A 119 18.58 -7.78 6.18
CA TRP A 119 17.33 -7.23 6.69
C TRP A 119 16.24 -7.09 5.61
N GLY A 120 15.05 -7.61 5.92
CA GLY A 120 13.83 -7.40 5.13
C GLY A 120 12.85 -6.49 5.85
N LEU A 121 11.94 -5.88 5.09
CA LEU A 121 10.75 -5.24 5.63
C LEU A 121 9.63 -6.27 5.70
N TRP A 122 9.27 -6.62 6.92
CA TRP A 122 8.21 -7.58 7.20
C TRP A 122 6.90 -6.85 7.42
N MET A 123 5.83 -7.47 6.94
CA MET A 123 4.48 -6.95 7.02
C MET A 123 3.56 -8.10 7.39
N GLU A 124 2.54 -7.80 8.19
CA GLU A 124 1.46 -8.74 8.45
C GLU A 124 0.83 -9.18 7.12
N TYR A 125 0.59 -10.48 6.98
CA TYR A 125 -0.13 -10.98 5.81
C TYR A 125 -1.55 -10.43 5.80
N VAL A 126 -1.96 -9.87 4.68
CA VAL A 126 -3.28 -9.29 4.50
C VAL A 126 -4.12 -10.24 3.66
N GLU A 127 -5.15 -10.81 4.28
CA GLU A 127 -6.19 -11.52 3.55
C GLU A 127 -7.01 -10.53 2.72
N GLY A 128 -7.30 -10.91 1.48
CA GLY A 128 -8.10 -10.12 0.55
C GLY A 128 -7.59 -10.23 -0.88
N ILE A 129 -8.28 -9.53 -1.77
CA ILE A 129 -7.91 -9.41 -3.17
C ILE A 129 -7.67 -7.94 -3.48
N SER A 130 -6.71 -7.64 -4.35
CA SER A 130 -6.56 -6.26 -4.80
C SER A 130 -7.85 -5.81 -5.49
N LEU A 131 -8.23 -4.55 -5.28
CA LEU A 131 -9.45 -4.01 -5.86
C LEU A 131 -9.39 -4.07 -7.40
N GLU A 132 -8.21 -3.91 -7.98
CA GLU A 132 -8.01 -4.08 -9.41
C GLU A 132 -8.30 -5.52 -9.87
N ASN A 133 -7.86 -6.53 -9.11
CA ASN A 133 -8.17 -7.92 -9.44
C ASN A 133 -9.66 -8.22 -9.26
N PHE A 134 -10.31 -7.63 -8.26
CA PHE A 134 -11.76 -7.76 -8.08
C PHE A 134 -12.54 -7.19 -9.27
N LEU A 135 -12.10 -6.06 -9.83
CA LEU A 135 -12.85 -5.35 -10.88
C LEU A 135 -12.44 -5.72 -12.32
N TYR A 136 -11.16 -5.98 -12.59
CA TYR A 136 -10.60 -5.94 -13.95
C TYR A 136 -9.66 -7.09 -14.33
N HIS A 137 -8.88 -7.60 -13.38
CA HIS A 137 -7.74 -8.48 -13.68
C HIS A 137 -7.78 -9.85 -12.99
N GLY A 138 -8.86 -10.14 -12.26
CA GLY A 138 -9.09 -11.43 -11.63
C GLY A 138 -9.39 -12.55 -12.63
N ILE A 139 -9.63 -13.75 -12.09
CA ILE A 139 -10.25 -14.86 -12.82
C ILE A 139 -11.54 -15.19 -12.05
N PRO A 140 -12.74 -14.88 -12.58
CA PRO A 140 -13.02 -14.25 -13.87
C PRO A 140 -12.51 -12.79 -13.98
N ARG A 141 -12.22 -12.32 -15.21
CA ARG A 141 -11.65 -10.97 -15.47
C ARG A 141 -12.46 -9.83 -14.85
N ARG A 142 -13.77 -9.99 -14.76
CA ARG A 142 -14.66 -9.09 -14.04
C ARG A 142 -15.62 -9.95 -13.23
N GLN A 143 -15.78 -9.63 -11.95
CA GLN A 143 -16.79 -10.28 -11.12
C GLN A 143 -18.19 -9.96 -11.65
N PRO A 144 -19.20 -10.84 -11.43
CA PRO A 144 -20.59 -10.57 -11.79
C PRO A 144 -21.07 -9.22 -11.24
N LEU A 145 -21.93 -8.53 -11.98
CA LEU A 145 -22.41 -7.19 -11.59
C LEU A 145 -23.12 -7.24 -10.23
N GLU A 146 -23.86 -8.30 -9.95
CA GLU A 146 -24.55 -8.53 -8.70
C GLU A 146 -23.56 -8.60 -7.53
N THR A 147 -22.43 -9.30 -7.72
CA THR A 147 -21.35 -9.40 -6.73
C THR A 147 -20.70 -8.04 -6.47
N VAL A 148 -20.43 -7.28 -7.53
CA VAL A 148 -19.85 -5.94 -7.41
C VAL A 148 -20.82 -4.98 -6.72
N ALA A 149 -22.09 -4.98 -7.14
CA ALA A 149 -23.13 -4.14 -6.57
C ALA A 149 -23.37 -4.47 -5.09
N ASP A 150 -23.46 -5.75 -4.72
CA ASP A 150 -23.62 -6.17 -3.32
C ASP A 150 -22.42 -5.73 -2.46
N MET A 151 -21.20 -5.96 -2.97
CA MET A 151 -19.98 -5.55 -2.28
C MET A 151 -19.97 -4.05 -1.99
N PHE A 152 -20.21 -3.20 -2.98
CA PHE A 152 -20.09 -1.75 -2.80
C PHE A 152 -21.30 -1.10 -2.14
N ASN A 153 -22.52 -1.62 -2.34
CA ASN A 153 -23.73 -1.03 -1.76
C ASN A 153 -23.99 -1.50 -0.33
N ASN A 154 -23.77 -2.79 -0.06
CA ASN A 154 -24.22 -3.45 1.17
C ASN A 154 -23.08 -3.80 2.12
N ARG A 155 -21.96 -4.32 1.60
CA ARG A 155 -20.89 -4.90 2.45
C ARG A 155 -19.77 -3.92 2.77
N LEU A 156 -19.44 -3.03 1.84
CA LEU A 156 -18.32 -2.10 1.96
C LEU A 156 -18.40 -1.34 3.28
N ASN A 157 -17.31 -1.43 4.05
CA ASN A 157 -17.21 -0.72 5.31
C ASN A 157 -16.99 0.78 5.05
N LYS A 158 -18.10 1.52 5.03
CA LYS A 158 -18.18 2.96 4.75
C LYS A 158 -17.31 3.77 5.72
N THR A 159 -17.26 3.39 6.99
CA THR A 159 -16.41 4.04 7.99
C THR A 159 -14.92 3.87 7.67
N ARG A 160 -14.52 2.72 7.13
CA ARG A 160 -13.12 2.50 6.69
C ARG A 160 -12.76 3.32 5.44
N VAL A 161 -13.70 3.59 4.54
CA VAL A 161 -13.46 4.50 3.39
C VAL A 161 -13.10 5.91 3.89
N VAL A 162 -13.89 6.46 4.82
CA VAL A 162 -13.62 7.79 5.40
C VAL A 162 -12.28 7.79 6.14
N ARG A 163 -11.99 6.76 6.94
CA ARG A 163 -10.72 6.65 7.66
C ARG A 163 -9.51 6.49 6.73
N ALA A 164 -9.67 5.81 5.59
CA ALA A 164 -8.65 5.70 4.57
C ALA A 164 -8.35 7.06 3.91
N ALA A 165 -9.38 7.87 3.63
CA ALA A 165 -9.19 9.24 3.14
C ALA A 165 -8.42 10.13 4.14
N ILE A 166 -8.75 10.03 5.43
CA ILE A 166 -8.03 10.74 6.51
C ILE A 166 -6.57 10.30 6.54
N PHE A 167 -6.30 8.99 6.48
CA PHE A 167 -4.94 8.45 6.48
C PHE A 167 -4.13 8.94 5.27
N ASP A 168 -4.69 8.88 4.08
CA ASP A 168 -4.02 9.32 2.85
C ASP A 168 -3.74 10.82 2.86
N LEU A 169 -4.63 11.65 3.43
CA LEU A 169 -4.39 13.09 3.61
C LEU A 169 -3.31 13.36 4.67
N LEU A 170 -3.37 12.68 5.82
CA LEU A 170 -2.42 12.84 6.91
C LEU A 170 -0.99 12.49 6.46
N THR A 171 -0.87 11.48 5.62
CA THR A 171 0.42 10.96 5.15
C THR A 171 0.81 11.52 3.78
N SER A 172 0.02 12.40 3.17
CA SER A 172 0.28 12.89 1.81
C SER A 172 0.56 11.73 0.84
N GLN A 173 -0.28 10.69 0.88
CA GLN A 173 -0.16 9.52 0.01
C GLN A 173 -0.33 9.97 -1.45
N CYS A 174 0.54 9.50 -2.34
CA CYS A 174 0.66 9.94 -3.72
C CYS A 174 0.50 8.82 -4.75
N ASP A 175 0.21 7.59 -4.32
CA ASP A 175 -0.04 6.49 -5.23
C ASP A 175 -1.18 5.59 -4.77
N ARG A 176 -2.28 6.15 -4.23
CA ARG A 176 -3.42 5.31 -3.84
C ARG A 176 -4.34 5.03 -5.03
N HIS A 177 -4.18 3.84 -5.63
CA HIS A 177 -5.06 3.29 -6.66
C HIS A 177 -5.48 1.84 -6.34
N ALA A 178 -6.30 1.23 -7.21
CA ALA A 178 -6.91 -0.09 -6.99
C ALA A 178 -5.94 -1.26 -6.70
N GLN A 179 -4.68 -1.18 -7.12
CA GLN A 179 -3.69 -2.22 -6.80
C GLN A 179 -3.22 -2.12 -5.35
N ASN A 180 -3.27 -0.90 -4.79
CA ASN A 180 -2.77 -0.57 -3.45
C ASN A 180 -3.88 -0.65 -2.39
N LEU A 181 -4.97 -1.33 -2.75
CA LEU A 181 -6.18 -1.54 -1.97
C LEU A 181 -6.53 -3.01 -1.97
N PHE A 182 -6.53 -3.62 -0.79
CA PHE A 182 -7.06 -4.96 -0.61
C PHE A 182 -8.48 -4.85 -0.07
N LEU A 183 -9.38 -5.53 -0.76
CA LEU A 183 -10.77 -5.70 -0.40
C LEU A 183 -10.94 -7.08 0.23
N GLN A 184 -11.47 -7.09 1.44
CA GLN A 184 -11.76 -8.30 2.21
C GLN A 184 -13.19 -8.75 1.95
N GLU A 185 -13.47 -10.02 2.20
CA GLU A 185 -14.80 -10.58 1.93
C GLU A 185 -15.88 -9.86 2.72
N ASP A 186 -15.64 -9.54 3.98
CA ASP A 186 -16.55 -8.78 4.85
C ASP A 186 -16.72 -7.28 4.48
N GLY A 187 -16.17 -6.84 3.34
CA GLY A 187 -16.23 -5.47 2.85
C GLY A 187 -15.25 -4.52 3.54
N ASN A 188 -14.36 -5.04 4.38
CA ASN A 188 -13.27 -4.26 4.94
C ASN A 188 -12.19 -3.94 3.90
N LEU A 189 -11.51 -2.82 4.13
CA LEU A 189 -10.38 -2.38 3.32
C LEU A 189 -9.08 -2.46 4.10
N LYS A 190 -8.01 -2.78 3.37
CA LYS A 190 -6.62 -2.74 3.83
C LYS A 190 -5.78 -1.97 2.81
N LEU A 191 -4.96 -1.05 3.31
CA LEU A 191 -4.16 -0.15 2.48
C LEU A 191 -2.71 -0.67 2.45
N ILE A 192 -2.25 -1.07 1.27
CA ILE A 192 -0.89 -1.58 1.07
C ILE A 192 -0.06 -0.59 0.25
N ASP A 193 1.23 -0.89 0.09
CA ASP A 193 2.17 -0.13 -0.74
C ASP A 193 2.22 1.38 -0.39
N ASN A 194 2.43 1.67 0.89
CA ASN A 194 2.39 3.02 1.45
C ASN A 194 3.70 3.82 1.28
N GLU A 195 4.54 3.45 0.32
CA GLU A 195 5.89 4.02 0.17
C GLU A 195 5.94 5.35 -0.57
N SER A 196 4.89 5.66 -1.32
CA SER A 196 4.70 6.93 -2.04
C SER A 196 4.02 7.98 -1.17
N CYS A 197 4.42 8.16 0.08
CA CYS A 197 3.82 9.13 1.00
C CYS A 197 4.83 10.22 1.42
N LEU A 198 4.36 11.33 1.99
CA LEU A 198 5.19 12.40 2.57
C LEU A 198 6.31 12.87 1.62
N GLN A 199 5.96 13.09 0.35
CA GLN A 199 6.88 13.48 -0.74
C GLN A 199 7.98 12.46 -1.08
N HIS A 200 7.87 11.21 -0.61
CA HIS A 200 8.83 10.14 -0.91
C HIS A 200 8.61 9.48 -2.30
N MET A 201 7.84 10.11 -3.18
CA MET A 201 7.55 9.63 -4.54
C MET A 201 8.49 10.25 -5.59
N TRP A 202 8.61 9.61 -6.76
CA TRP A 202 9.37 10.09 -7.92
C TRP A 202 8.84 11.39 -8.56
N ARG A 203 7.66 11.86 -8.15
CA ARG A 203 7.07 13.15 -8.56
C ARG A 203 6.89 14.03 -7.33
N HIS A 204 6.98 15.35 -7.53
CA HIS A 204 6.52 16.34 -6.55
C HIS A 204 5.00 16.27 -6.40
N CYS A 205 4.52 15.24 -5.70
CA CYS A 205 3.11 15.06 -5.40
C CYS A 205 2.83 15.57 -3.98
N GLY A 206 1.77 16.36 -3.84
CA GLY A 206 1.26 16.79 -2.55
C GLY A 206 0.36 15.72 -1.89
N PHE A 207 -0.54 15.14 -2.67
CA PHE A 207 -1.32 13.94 -2.36
C PHE A 207 -2.05 13.48 -3.64
N ASP A 208 -2.32 12.19 -3.77
CA ASP A 208 -3.02 11.58 -4.89
C ASP A 208 -3.68 10.26 -4.45
N SER A 209 -5.02 10.25 -4.37
CA SER A 209 -5.77 9.12 -3.81
C SER A 209 -7.16 8.96 -4.38
N VAL A 210 -7.54 7.71 -4.68
CA VAL A 210 -8.90 7.35 -5.12
C VAL A 210 -9.99 7.72 -4.12
N PHE A 211 -9.67 7.82 -2.82
CA PHE A 211 -10.66 8.14 -1.79
C PHE A 211 -11.01 9.63 -1.72
N VAL A 212 -10.11 10.48 -2.21
CA VAL A 212 -10.22 11.94 -2.10
C VAL A 212 -10.60 12.50 -3.47
N PRO A 213 -11.68 13.30 -3.57
CA PRO A 213 -12.13 13.83 -4.84
C PRO A 213 -11.10 14.77 -5.46
N THR A 214 -11.18 14.95 -6.78
CA THR A 214 -10.35 15.90 -7.56
C THR A 214 -8.84 15.61 -7.59
N THR A 215 -8.42 14.47 -7.03
CA THR A 215 -7.05 13.97 -7.20
C THR A 215 -6.88 13.34 -8.58
N GLN A 216 -5.64 13.17 -9.03
CA GLN A 216 -5.37 12.52 -10.30
C GLN A 216 -5.89 11.08 -10.31
N LYS A 217 -5.69 10.27 -9.25
CA LYS A 217 -6.22 8.90 -9.18
C LYS A 217 -7.74 8.86 -9.20
N GLN A 218 -8.42 9.78 -8.52
CA GLN A 218 -9.88 9.84 -8.54
C GLN A 218 -10.40 10.27 -9.92
N GLU A 219 -9.74 11.23 -10.58
CA GLU A 219 -10.08 11.60 -11.96
C GLU A 219 -9.76 10.47 -12.95
N ILE A 220 -8.72 9.66 -12.71
CA ILE A 220 -8.44 8.46 -13.51
C ILE A 220 -9.59 7.45 -13.38
N VAL A 221 -10.20 7.32 -12.20
CA VAL A 221 -11.38 6.48 -12.03
C VAL A 221 -12.60 7.08 -12.76
N ARG A 222 -12.78 8.39 -12.72
CA ARG A 222 -13.90 9.08 -13.41
C ARG A 222 -13.79 9.07 -14.93
N LEU A 223 -12.59 9.31 -15.45
CA LEU A 223 -12.33 9.66 -16.85
C LEU A 223 -11.35 8.71 -17.52
N ALA A 224 -10.97 7.61 -16.89
CA ALA A 224 -9.96 6.67 -17.35
C ALA A 224 -8.53 7.25 -17.47
N ASN A 225 -7.56 6.35 -17.31
CA ASN A 225 -6.13 6.70 -17.27
C ASN A 225 -5.63 7.38 -18.56
N HIS A 226 -6.06 6.89 -19.72
CA HIS A 226 -5.61 7.40 -21.01
C HIS A 226 -6.05 8.84 -21.28
N TYR A 227 -7.22 9.23 -20.77
CA TYR A 227 -7.74 10.58 -20.93
C TYR A 227 -7.01 11.56 -20.00
N VAL A 228 -6.93 11.22 -18.70
CA VAL A 228 -6.29 12.09 -17.69
C VAL A 228 -4.81 12.31 -17.98
N ASN A 229 -4.09 11.25 -18.35
CA ASN A 229 -2.66 11.34 -18.68
C ASN A 229 -2.39 11.72 -20.15
N LYS A 230 -3.44 12.02 -20.94
CA LYS A 230 -3.33 12.37 -22.37
C LYS A 230 -2.47 11.37 -23.15
N LEU A 231 -2.60 10.09 -22.82
CA LEU A 231 -1.80 9.04 -23.45
C LEU A 231 -2.24 8.87 -24.91
N PRO A 232 -1.29 8.65 -25.83
CA PRO A 232 -1.63 8.41 -27.22
C PRO A 232 -2.52 7.17 -27.32
N THR A 233 -3.68 7.34 -27.95
CA THR A 233 -4.58 6.23 -28.29
C THR A 233 -4.15 5.63 -29.63
N SER A 234 -4.55 4.37 -29.89
CA SER A 234 -4.29 3.72 -31.19
C SER A 234 -4.85 4.50 -32.39
N THR A 235 -5.79 5.42 -32.15
CA THR A 235 -6.43 6.27 -33.16
C THR A 235 -5.84 7.68 -33.23
N GLY A 236 -4.86 8.04 -32.39
CA GLY A 236 -4.25 9.39 -32.36
C GLY A 236 -5.20 10.52 -31.95
N GLN A 237 -6.39 10.19 -31.47
CA GLN A 237 -7.45 11.13 -31.06
C GLN A 237 -7.77 10.92 -29.58
N PRO A 238 -8.10 11.98 -28.82
CA PRO A 238 -8.58 11.82 -27.45
C PRO A 238 -9.82 10.91 -27.46
N GLN A 239 -9.67 9.69 -26.95
CA GLN A 239 -10.84 8.83 -26.72
C GLN A 239 -11.46 9.28 -25.41
N ILE A 240 -12.63 9.89 -25.51
CA ILE A 240 -13.48 10.09 -24.34
C ILE A 240 -13.95 8.70 -23.90
N PRO A 241 -13.80 8.32 -22.62
CA PRO A 241 -14.28 7.04 -22.13
C PRO A 241 -15.77 6.89 -22.43
N ARG A 242 -16.15 5.78 -23.06
CA ARG A 242 -17.54 5.47 -23.42
C ARG A 242 -17.99 4.21 -22.69
N PHE A 243 -18.11 4.25 -21.36
CA PHE A 243 -18.51 3.08 -20.58
C PHE A 243 -19.22 3.45 -19.27
N ASP A 244 -19.78 2.42 -18.62
CA ASP A 244 -20.40 2.44 -17.30
C ASP A 244 -19.48 3.10 -16.25
N ALA A 245 -20.10 3.74 -15.26
CA ALA A 245 -19.41 4.31 -14.12
C ALA A 245 -18.54 3.25 -13.41
N ASP A 246 -17.27 3.57 -13.18
CA ASP A 246 -16.35 2.72 -12.44
C ASP A 246 -16.84 2.58 -10.98
N PRO A 247 -17.04 1.36 -10.43
CA PRO A 247 -17.48 1.16 -9.05
C PRO A 247 -16.56 1.81 -8.01
N GLN A 248 -15.28 2.05 -8.34
CA GLN A 248 -14.34 2.77 -7.48
C GLN A 248 -14.77 4.21 -7.20
N LEU A 249 -15.70 4.78 -7.97
CA LEU A 249 -16.30 6.08 -7.66
C LEU A 249 -17.02 6.07 -6.30
N LEU A 250 -17.50 4.90 -5.88
CA LEU A 250 -18.08 4.68 -4.56
C LEU A 250 -17.00 4.62 -3.46
N LEU A 251 -15.73 4.88 -3.75
CA LEU A 251 -14.69 5.08 -2.73
C LEU A 251 -14.51 6.57 -2.38
N ASP A 252 -15.19 7.49 -3.05
CA ASP A 252 -15.18 8.90 -2.65
C ASP A 252 -15.73 9.05 -1.23
N TYR A 253 -14.91 9.54 -0.30
CA TYR A 253 -15.29 9.61 1.11
C TYR A 253 -16.56 10.44 1.34
N ARG A 254 -16.86 11.39 0.45
CA ARG A 254 -18.02 12.29 0.57
C ARG A 254 -19.34 11.54 0.52
N CYS A 255 -19.37 10.37 -0.12
CA CYS A 255 -20.55 9.50 -0.14
C CYS A 255 -20.93 8.93 1.24
N TYR A 256 -20.03 9.05 2.22
CA TYR A 256 -20.15 8.38 3.53
C TYR A 256 -20.05 9.33 4.71
N LEU A 257 -20.11 10.64 4.45
CA LEU A 257 -20.22 11.62 5.52
C LEU A 257 -21.63 11.61 6.12
N PRO A 258 -21.78 12.01 7.40
CA PRO A 258 -23.09 12.24 7.99
C PRO A 258 -23.92 13.25 7.20
N GLU A 259 -25.25 13.15 7.28
CA GLU A 259 -26.15 14.08 6.59
C GLU A 259 -25.82 15.54 6.92
N GLY A 260 -25.82 16.39 5.89
CA GLY A 260 -25.49 17.81 6.00
C GLY A 260 -23.99 18.12 6.08
N GLN A 261 -23.10 17.13 5.99
CA GLN A 261 -21.65 17.36 5.92
C GLN A 261 -21.10 17.13 4.51
N GLU A 262 -20.31 18.08 4.02
CA GLU A 262 -19.66 18.01 2.70
C GLU A 262 -18.15 17.74 2.78
N GLN A 263 -17.56 17.87 3.98
CA GLN A 263 -16.13 17.77 4.20
C GLN A 263 -15.82 16.95 5.45
N ILE A 264 -14.77 16.13 5.38
CA ILE A 264 -14.09 15.64 6.58
C ILE A 264 -13.43 16.81 7.30
N GLY A 265 -13.36 16.77 8.63
CA GLY A 265 -12.77 17.87 9.40
C GLY A 265 -13.36 18.10 10.78
N THR A 266 -14.62 17.74 10.98
CA THR A 266 -15.41 18.21 12.13
C THR A 266 -15.74 17.11 13.13
N GLN A 267 -15.72 15.84 12.73
CA GLN A 267 -16.15 14.70 13.55
C GLN A 267 -15.25 13.48 13.33
N TYR A 268 -13.98 13.60 13.70
CA TYR A 268 -13.05 12.48 13.63
C TYR A 268 -13.35 11.44 14.72
N PRO A 269 -13.10 10.13 14.45
CA PRO A 269 -13.10 9.12 15.51
C PRO A 269 -12.17 9.51 16.67
N PRO A 270 -12.51 9.25 17.95
CA PRO A 270 -11.82 9.86 19.09
C PRO A 270 -10.30 9.67 19.12
N GLN A 271 -9.80 8.49 18.73
CA GLN A 271 -8.37 8.22 18.68
C GLN A 271 -7.67 9.00 17.56
N ILE A 272 -8.31 9.10 16.40
CA ILE A 272 -7.82 9.89 15.26
C ILE A 272 -7.83 11.37 15.62
N ASP A 273 -8.93 11.89 16.20
CA ASP A 273 -9.04 13.29 16.64
C ASP A 273 -7.91 13.65 17.61
N LYS A 274 -7.69 12.82 18.62
CA LYS A 274 -6.61 13.01 19.60
C LYS A 274 -5.23 13.05 18.94
N CYS A 275 -4.95 12.11 18.02
CA CYS A 275 -3.69 12.08 17.28
C CYS A 275 -3.54 13.33 16.39
N LEU A 276 -4.55 13.69 15.60
CA LEU A 276 -4.49 14.85 14.70
C LEU A 276 -4.29 16.15 15.47
N ARG A 277 -4.98 16.34 16.61
CA ARG A 277 -4.76 17.48 17.50
C ARG A 277 -3.35 17.52 18.06
N HIS A 278 -2.80 16.35 18.42
CA HIS A 278 -1.43 16.27 18.89
C HIS A 278 -0.45 16.69 17.79
N ILE A 279 -0.54 16.12 16.58
CA ILE A 279 0.31 16.49 15.45
C ILE A 279 0.16 17.98 15.10
N ALA A 280 -1.07 18.50 15.09
CA ALA A 280 -1.34 19.91 14.79
C ALA A 280 -0.79 20.88 15.85
N SER A 281 -0.54 20.41 17.07
CA SER A 281 0.07 21.21 18.13
C SER A 281 1.60 21.26 18.06
N MET A 282 2.22 20.49 17.16
CA MET A 282 3.66 20.35 17.04
C MET A 282 4.25 21.29 15.99
N THR A 283 5.51 21.67 16.17
CA THR A 283 6.27 22.34 15.11
C THR A 283 6.70 21.34 14.02
N PRO A 284 7.01 21.80 12.80
CA PRO A 284 7.57 20.93 11.76
C PRO A 284 8.82 20.16 12.24
N GLU A 285 9.69 20.79 13.02
CA GLU A 285 10.88 20.13 13.59
C GLU A 285 10.50 19.02 14.56
N GLU A 286 9.51 19.25 15.41
CA GLU A 286 9.01 18.23 16.34
C GLU A 286 8.40 17.05 15.58
N VAL A 287 7.62 17.31 14.52
CA VAL A 287 7.05 16.26 13.66
C VAL A 287 8.15 15.43 13.00
N MET A 288 9.19 16.08 12.46
CA MET A 288 10.36 15.36 11.91
C MET A 288 11.15 14.58 12.96
N GLN A 289 11.14 15.05 14.21
CA GLN A 289 11.86 14.42 15.31
C GLN A 289 11.03 13.40 16.09
N MET A 290 9.75 13.21 15.76
CA MET A 290 8.89 12.23 16.40
C MET A 290 9.56 10.86 16.43
N ARG A 291 9.33 10.12 17.53
CA ARG A 291 9.90 8.78 17.75
C ARG A 291 9.63 7.79 16.62
N TRP A 292 8.66 8.08 15.75
CA TRP A 292 8.42 7.31 14.53
C TRP A 292 9.66 7.28 13.64
N TRP A 293 10.32 8.42 13.44
CA TRP A 293 11.45 8.61 12.51
C TRP A 293 12.83 8.19 13.05
N ARG A 294 12.96 8.01 14.37
CA ARG A 294 14.25 7.75 15.04
C ARG A 294 14.58 6.26 15.24
N THR A 295 13.74 5.35 14.76
CA THR A 295 13.99 3.89 14.81
C THR A 295 14.19 3.33 13.42
#